data_AF-A0A3P7QCT8-F1
#
_entry.id   AF-A0A3P7QCT8-F1
#
_cell.length_a   1.000
_cell.length_b   1.000
_cell.length_c   1.000
_cell.angle_alpha   90.00
_cell.angle_beta   90.00
_cell.angle_gamma   90.00
#
_symmetry.space_group_name_H-M   'P 1'
#
loop_
_entity.id
_entity.type
_entity.pdbx_description
1 polymer ?
#
loop_
_entity_poly.entity_id
_entity_poly.type
_entity_poly.pdbx_seq_one_letter_code
_entity_poly.pdbx_strand_id
1 'polypeptide(L)'
;MFTGITATSGVAALCMLANPLAAALGALNLAIYAGIYTPLKRTHIACTWAGAVVGAIPPLMGYAAATGTLDAPALCLAAILYSWQFPHFNGLSWNLRGDYSKAGYRVMCVTNERLCRVTSIRHSLALVGLCSVAAPLTNLTTITFALDSLPVNAYLCWLAYKFYKAPDAQNSRRLFFYSLFYLPVIMTLMVVSKFGRSDAQKKSACKELQPVSDLTKS
;
A
#
# COMPACT_ATOMS: atom_id res chain seq x y z
N MET A 1 11.98 21.38 -20.49
CA MET A 1 11.09 21.20 -21.67
C MET A 1 10.65 19.74 -21.84
N PHE A 2 11.57 18.77 -21.88
CA PHE A 2 11.23 17.34 -22.00
C PHE A 2 10.28 16.83 -20.91
N THR A 3 10.56 17.13 -19.63
CA THR A 3 9.72 16.75 -18.48
C THR A 3 8.29 17.29 -18.57
N GLY A 4 8.12 18.51 -19.09
CA GLY A 4 6.80 19.10 -19.30
C GLY A 4 6.02 18.35 -20.37
N ILE A 5 6.66 18.00 -21.49
CA ILE A 5 6.00 17.28 -22.59
C ILE A 5 5.58 15.87 -22.16
N THR A 6 6.42 15.14 -21.41
CA THR A 6 6.07 13.79 -20.90
C THR A 6 4.99 13.86 -19.81
N ALA A 7 5.03 14.88 -18.95
CA ALA A 7 4.00 15.10 -17.94
C ALA A 7 2.63 15.37 -18.57
N THR A 8 2.57 16.29 -19.53
CA THR A 8 1.31 16.68 -20.18
C THR A 8 0.75 15.53 -21.03
N SER A 9 1.60 14.79 -21.75
CA SER A 9 1.17 13.61 -22.52
C SER A 9 0.68 12.47 -21.62
N GLY A 10 1.35 12.21 -20.49
CA GLY A 10 0.90 11.23 -19.50
C GLY A 10 -0.43 11.58 -18.85
N VAL A 11 -0.63 12.86 -18.48
CA VAL A 11 -1.90 13.34 -17.90
C VAL A 11 -3.02 13.32 -18.95
N ALA A 12 -2.74 13.71 -20.20
CA ALA A 12 -3.71 13.63 -21.30
C ALA A 12 -4.12 12.18 -21.60
N ALA A 13 -3.17 11.24 -21.63
CA ALA A 13 -3.46 9.82 -21.80
C ALA A 13 -4.33 9.26 -20.65
N LEU A 14 -4.03 9.64 -19.39
CA LEU A 14 -4.86 9.26 -18.24
C LEU A 14 -6.28 9.87 -18.31
N CYS A 15 -6.42 11.08 -18.82
CA CYS A 15 -7.72 11.74 -18.98
C CYS A 15 -8.57 11.06 -20.06
N MET A 16 -7.95 10.59 -21.15
CA MET A 16 -8.64 9.94 -22.27
C MET A 16 -8.89 8.44 -22.07
N LEU A 17 -7.98 7.71 -21.39
CA LEU A 17 -8.09 6.25 -21.21
C LEU A 17 -8.67 5.81 -19.87
N ALA A 18 -8.54 6.62 -18.80
CA ALA A 18 -8.97 6.21 -17.46
C ALA A 18 -10.17 7.03 -16.97
N ASN A 19 -9.93 8.21 -16.39
CA ASN A 19 -10.97 9.07 -15.83
C ASN A 19 -10.35 10.45 -15.47
N PRO A 20 -11.07 11.58 -15.60
CA PRO A 20 -10.61 12.90 -15.11
C PRO A 20 -10.16 12.89 -13.64
N LEU A 21 -10.75 12.06 -12.77
CA LEU A 21 -10.28 11.90 -11.38
C LEU A 21 -8.88 11.26 -11.29
N ALA A 22 -8.61 10.24 -12.11
CA ALA A 22 -7.30 9.59 -12.17
C ALA A 22 -6.23 10.54 -12.75
N ALA A 23 -6.60 11.35 -13.75
CA ALA A 23 -5.72 12.38 -14.32
C ALA A 23 -5.34 13.47 -13.30
N ALA A 24 -6.31 13.95 -12.51
CA ALA A 24 -6.06 14.92 -11.45
C ALA A 24 -5.13 14.36 -10.35
N LEU A 25 -5.36 13.11 -9.92
CA LEU A 25 -4.48 12.42 -8.98
C LEU A 25 -3.05 12.22 -9.53
N GLY A 26 -2.92 11.88 -10.81
CA GLY A 26 -1.64 11.75 -11.48
C GLY A 26 -0.86 13.07 -11.55
N ALA A 27 -1.54 14.17 -11.90
CA ALA A 27 -0.95 15.51 -11.93
C ALA A 27 -0.50 15.97 -10.53
N LEU A 28 -1.33 15.73 -9.51
CA LEU A 28 -1.00 16.04 -8.12
C LEU A 28 0.20 15.21 -7.63
N ASN A 29 0.25 13.92 -7.97
CA ASN A 29 1.38 13.06 -7.64
C ASN A 29 2.69 13.57 -8.25
N LEU A 30 2.63 13.99 -9.53
CA LEU A 30 3.79 14.54 -10.22
C LEU A 30 4.27 15.84 -9.57
N ALA A 31 3.36 16.73 -9.19
CA ALA A 31 3.67 17.97 -8.50
C ALA A 31 4.33 17.71 -7.13
N ILE A 32 3.79 16.78 -6.34
CA ILE A 32 4.37 16.40 -5.04
C ILE A 32 5.74 15.73 -5.24
N TYR A 33 5.88 14.86 -6.24
CA TYR A 33 7.14 14.15 -6.49
C TYR A 33 8.26 15.08 -6.96
N ALA A 34 7.99 15.89 -7.98
CA ALA A 34 8.98 16.79 -8.56
C ALA A 34 9.25 18.01 -7.67
N GLY A 35 8.20 18.61 -7.10
CA GLY A 35 8.29 19.84 -6.33
C GLY A 35 8.67 19.64 -4.86
N ILE A 36 8.14 18.61 -4.20
CA ILE A 36 8.34 18.42 -2.75
C ILE A 36 9.38 17.32 -2.49
N TYR A 37 9.17 16.11 -3.02
CA TYR A 37 10.00 14.95 -2.67
C TYR A 37 11.46 15.10 -3.13
N THR A 38 11.69 15.60 -4.35
CA THR A 38 13.03 15.73 -4.93
C THR A 38 13.95 16.67 -4.14
N PRO A 39 13.54 17.90 -3.75
CA PRO A 39 14.37 18.74 -2.87
C PRO A 39 14.42 18.23 -1.43
N LEU A 40 13.32 17.68 -0.88
CA LEU A 40 13.30 17.16 0.50
C LEU A 40 14.26 16.00 0.71
N LYS A 41 14.48 15.17 -0.32
CA LYS A 41 15.36 14.00 -0.23
C LYS A 41 16.78 14.33 0.21
N ARG A 42 17.24 15.56 -0.03
CA ARG A 42 18.58 16.01 0.36
C ARG A 42 18.63 16.73 1.71
N THR A 43 17.50 17.19 2.23
CA THR A 43 17.48 18.15 3.36
C THR A 43 16.76 17.63 4.60
N HIS A 44 15.70 16.83 4.46
CA HIS A 44 14.80 16.54 5.57
C HIS A 44 14.37 15.06 5.69
N ILE A 45 14.19 14.62 6.94
CA ILE A 45 13.65 13.30 7.31
C ILE A 45 12.23 13.08 6.73
N ALA A 46 11.53 14.18 6.44
CA ALA A 46 10.20 14.18 5.84
C ALA A 46 10.16 13.55 4.43
N CYS A 47 11.30 13.36 3.77
CA CYS A 47 11.37 12.67 2.49
C CYS A 47 10.74 11.27 2.54
N THR A 48 10.93 10.51 3.63
CA THR A 48 10.33 9.17 3.76
C THR A 48 8.80 9.23 3.82
N TRP A 49 8.24 10.24 4.51
CA TRP A 49 6.80 10.44 4.62
C TRP A 49 6.19 10.93 3.31
N ALA A 50 6.83 11.91 2.66
CA ALA A 50 6.42 12.41 1.36
C ALA A 50 6.50 11.30 0.28
N GLY A 51 7.56 10.50 0.31
CA GLY A 51 7.71 9.33 -0.57
C GLY A 51 6.62 8.29 -0.32
N ALA A 52 6.24 8.09 0.95
CA ALA A 52 5.14 7.19 1.29
C ALA A 52 3.80 7.67 0.72
N VAL A 53 3.52 8.98 0.80
CA VAL A 53 2.31 9.58 0.20
C VAL A 53 2.31 9.40 -1.31
N VAL A 54 3.42 9.73 -1.98
CA VAL A 54 3.59 9.53 -3.44
C VAL A 54 3.36 8.06 -3.81
N GLY A 55 3.87 7.13 -3.00
CA GLY A 55 3.72 5.70 -3.25
C GLY A 55 2.31 5.15 -2.99
N ALA A 56 1.47 5.86 -2.23
CA ALA A 56 0.08 5.48 -1.97
C ALA A 56 -0.91 5.99 -3.04
N ILE A 57 -0.50 6.97 -3.86
CA ILE A 57 -1.34 7.51 -4.93
C ILE A 57 -1.54 6.52 -6.10
N PRO A 58 -0.55 5.75 -6.57
CA PRO A 58 -0.73 4.77 -7.65
C PRO A 58 -1.86 3.76 -7.44
N PRO A 59 -1.99 3.07 -6.28
CA PRO A 59 -3.14 2.18 -6.04
C PRO A 59 -4.48 2.93 -5.97
N LEU A 60 -4.52 4.17 -5.46
CA LEU A 60 -5.73 5.01 -5.51
C LEU A 60 -6.13 5.32 -6.95
N MET A 61 -5.15 5.70 -7.77
CA MET A 61 -5.34 6.00 -9.18
C MET A 61 -5.81 4.77 -9.95
N GLY A 62 -5.25 3.59 -9.66
CA GLY A 62 -5.68 2.32 -10.24
C GLY A 62 -7.11 1.94 -9.86
N TYR A 63 -7.51 2.15 -8.60
CA TYR A 63 -8.89 1.95 -8.17
C TYR A 63 -9.84 2.93 -8.86
N ALA A 64 -9.52 4.24 -8.83
CA ALA A 64 -10.32 5.28 -9.47
C ALA A 64 -10.46 5.08 -10.99
N ALA A 65 -9.44 4.52 -11.65
CA ALA A 65 -9.51 4.16 -13.07
C ALA A 65 -10.50 3.00 -13.33
N ALA A 66 -10.62 2.04 -12.40
CA ALA A 66 -11.48 0.87 -12.56
C ALA A 66 -12.94 1.11 -12.14
N THR A 67 -13.19 1.90 -11.09
CA THR A 67 -14.54 2.18 -10.57
C THR A 67 -15.07 3.57 -10.91
N GLY A 68 -14.21 4.51 -11.26
CA GLY A 68 -14.59 5.91 -11.50
C GLY A 68 -14.90 6.73 -10.24
N THR A 69 -14.76 6.13 -9.05
CA THR A 69 -15.06 6.75 -7.74
C THR A 69 -13.94 6.54 -6.74
N LEU A 70 -13.84 7.42 -5.74
CA LEU A 70 -12.94 7.31 -4.60
C LEU A 70 -13.71 6.94 -3.34
N ASP A 71 -14.00 5.65 -3.20
CA ASP A 71 -14.73 5.12 -2.05
C ASP A 71 -13.78 4.68 -0.92
N ALA A 72 -14.34 4.37 0.25
CA ALA A 72 -13.62 3.81 1.40
C ALA A 72 -12.64 2.65 1.08
N PRO A 73 -12.98 1.66 0.21
CA PRO A 73 -12.04 0.64 -0.26
C PRO A 73 -10.77 1.18 -0.93
N ALA A 74 -10.88 2.28 -1.70
CA ALA A 74 -9.73 2.89 -2.38
C ALA A 74 -8.74 3.45 -1.35
N LEU A 75 -9.26 4.18 -0.37
CA LEU A 75 -8.48 4.75 0.73
C LEU A 75 -7.83 3.66 1.59
N CYS A 76 -8.53 2.54 1.82
CA CYS A 76 -7.99 1.39 2.55
C CYS A 76 -6.78 0.78 1.82
N LEU A 77 -6.89 0.55 0.51
CA LEU A 77 -5.77 0.04 -0.31
C LEU A 77 -4.57 1.00 -0.29
N ALA A 78 -4.84 2.29 -0.39
CA ALA A 78 -3.83 3.35 -0.26
C ALA A 78 -3.11 3.28 1.09
N ALA A 79 -3.87 3.17 2.18
CA ALA A 79 -3.35 3.13 3.54
C ALA A 79 -2.50 1.88 3.81
N ILE A 80 -2.87 0.74 3.22
CA ILE A 80 -2.10 -0.51 3.29
C ILE A 80 -0.76 -0.32 2.57
N LEU A 81 -0.74 0.17 1.32
CA LEU A 81 0.51 0.39 0.59
C LEU A 81 1.37 1.46 1.26
N TYR A 82 0.75 2.53 1.77
CA TYR A 82 1.41 3.57 2.54
C TYR A 82 2.13 2.98 3.76
N SER A 83 1.42 2.17 4.56
CA SER A 83 1.96 1.60 5.79
C SER A 83 3.03 0.54 5.50
N TRP A 84 2.88 -0.24 4.44
CA TRP A 84 3.85 -1.26 4.02
C TRP A 84 5.21 -0.69 3.60
N GLN A 85 5.24 0.52 3.05
CA GLN A 85 6.49 1.14 2.59
C GLN A 85 7.46 1.44 3.73
N PHE A 86 6.98 1.68 4.95
CA PHE A 86 7.83 1.97 6.10
C PHE A 86 8.71 0.78 6.55
N PRO A 87 8.18 -0.40 6.91
CA PRO A 87 9.02 -1.54 7.29
C PRO A 87 9.96 -1.97 6.16
N HIS A 88 9.50 -1.86 4.90
CA HIS A 88 10.32 -2.13 3.72
C HIS A 88 11.51 -1.17 3.59
N PHE A 89 11.24 0.13 3.54
CA PHE A 89 12.29 1.16 3.39
C PHE A 89 13.21 1.23 4.61
N ASN A 90 12.68 1.04 5.83
CA ASN A 90 13.47 1.04 7.05
C ASN A 90 14.43 -0.16 7.10
N GLY A 91 14.00 -1.35 6.67
CA GLY A 91 14.88 -2.52 6.56
C GLY A 91 16.00 -2.33 5.52
N LEU A 92 15.70 -1.73 4.37
CA LEU A 92 16.68 -1.42 3.33
C LEU A 92 17.68 -0.36 3.78
N SER A 93 17.18 0.79 4.26
CA SER A 93 17.98 1.96 4.59
C SER A 93 18.92 1.71 5.77
N TRP A 94 18.61 0.75 6.65
CA TRP A 94 19.50 0.35 7.74
C TRP A 94 20.84 -0.23 7.25
N ASN A 95 20.80 -1.04 6.19
CA ASN A 95 22.02 -1.65 5.61
C ASN A 95 22.84 -0.62 4.81
N LEU A 96 22.18 0.37 4.21
CA LEU A 96 22.78 1.41 3.38
C LEU A 96 23.16 2.67 4.18
N ARG A 97 23.01 2.66 5.51
CA ARG A 97 23.23 3.85 6.36
C ARG A 97 24.63 4.45 6.20
N GLY A 98 25.65 3.60 6.01
CA GLY A 98 27.04 4.02 5.84
C GLY A 98 27.23 4.81 4.54
N ASP A 99 26.63 4.35 3.45
CA ASP A 99 26.71 5.02 2.15
C ASP A 99 25.88 6.30 2.14
N TYR A 100 24.71 6.31 2.79
CA TYR A 100 23.90 7.53 2.95
C TYR A 100 24.62 8.61 3.74
N SER A 101 25.34 8.22 4.81
CA SER A 101 26.15 9.15 5.60
C SER A 101 27.29 9.74 4.78
N LYS A 102 28.02 8.90 4.02
CA LYS A 102 29.11 9.35 3.13
C LYS A 102 28.62 10.29 2.02
N ALA A 103 27.42 10.06 1.49
CA ALA A 103 26.81 10.89 0.45
C ALA A 103 26.08 12.14 0.99
N GLY A 104 26.12 12.39 2.30
CA GLY A 104 25.53 13.59 2.92
C GLY A 104 24.00 13.59 2.99
N TYR A 105 23.34 12.45 2.81
CA TYR A 105 21.87 12.36 2.85
C TYR A 105 21.35 12.29 4.30
N ARG A 106 20.38 13.16 4.63
CA ARG A 106 19.69 13.20 5.92
C ARG A 106 18.46 12.28 5.98
N VAL A 107 18.68 10.99 5.71
CA VAL A 107 17.62 9.96 5.82
C VAL A 107 17.40 9.54 7.27
N MET A 108 16.20 8.99 7.57
CA MET A 108 15.79 8.64 8.93
C MET A 108 16.76 7.67 9.63
N CYS A 109 17.34 6.71 8.91
CA CYS A 109 18.29 5.74 9.46
C CYS A 109 19.64 6.36 9.87
N VAL A 110 20.01 7.53 9.32
CA VAL A 110 21.27 8.23 9.62
C VAL A 110 21.07 9.30 10.70
N THR A 111 19.93 9.99 10.65
CA THR A 111 19.64 11.11 11.56
C THR A 111 18.98 10.68 12.87
N ASN A 112 18.12 9.66 12.85
CA ASN A 112 17.41 9.19 14.03
C ASN A 112 17.08 7.68 13.95
N GLU A 113 18.04 6.87 14.37
CA GLU A 113 17.92 5.41 14.38
C GLU A 113 16.74 4.90 15.22
N ARG A 114 16.39 5.58 16.32
CA ARG A 114 15.27 5.20 17.17
C ARG A 114 13.94 5.41 16.44
N LEU A 115 13.80 6.55 15.75
CA LEU A 115 12.61 6.86 14.97
C LEU A 115 12.40 5.86 13.82
N CYS A 116 13.47 5.42 13.17
CA CYS A 116 13.43 4.38 12.13
C CYS A 116 12.86 3.06 12.68
N ARG A 117 13.37 2.62 13.84
CA ARG A 117 12.93 1.38 14.50
C ARG A 117 11.47 1.46 14.98
N VAL A 118 11.09 2.55 15.64
CA VAL A 118 9.71 2.76 16.13
C VAL A 118 8.72 2.84 14.97
N THR A 119 9.06 3.57 13.92
CA THR A 119 8.21 3.71 12.73
C THR A 119 8.00 2.36 12.05
N SER A 120 9.04 1.51 11.96
CA SER A 120 8.90 0.16 11.40
C SER A 120 7.87 -0.69 12.16
N ILE A 121 7.94 -0.74 13.50
CA ILE A 121 6.94 -1.49 14.30
C ILE A 121 5.57 -0.86 14.17
N ARG A 122 5.46 0.46 14.36
CA ARG A 122 4.17 1.17 14.39
C ARG A 122 3.39 0.93 13.09
N HIS A 123 4.05 1.00 11.93
CA HIS A 123 3.39 0.74 10.66
C HIS A 123 3.15 -0.76 10.39
N SER A 124 3.96 -1.66 10.95
CA SER A 124 3.67 -3.10 10.92
C SER A 124 2.41 -3.43 11.74
N LEU A 125 2.26 -2.83 12.91
CA LEU A 125 1.03 -2.95 13.72
C LEU A 125 -0.16 -2.27 13.03
N ALA A 126 0.05 -1.12 12.39
CA ALA A 126 -0.98 -0.48 11.59
C ALA A 126 -1.45 -1.38 10.44
N LEU A 127 -0.56 -2.13 9.78
CA LEU A 127 -0.94 -3.12 8.76
C LEU A 127 -1.82 -4.24 9.31
N VAL A 128 -1.52 -4.76 10.50
CA VAL A 128 -2.38 -5.74 11.18
C VAL A 128 -3.78 -5.15 11.38
N GLY A 129 -3.87 -3.92 11.89
CA GLY A 129 -5.15 -3.22 12.10
C GLY A 129 -5.89 -2.94 10.80
N LEU A 130 -5.18 -2.48 9.76
CA LEU A 130 -5.77 -2.17 8.46
C LEU A 130 -6.29 -3.43 7.75
N CYS A 131 -5.51 -4.53 7.74
CA CYS A 131 -5.95 -5.79 7.12
C CYS A 131 -7.04 -6.50 7.92
N SER A 132 -7.00 -6.45 9.26
CA SER A 132 -7.95 -7.20 10.11
C SER A 132 -9.24 -6.43 10.39
N VAL A 133 -9.20 -5.09 10.42
CA VAL A 133 -10.33 -4.24 10.82
C VAL A 133 -10.81 -3.37 9.66
N ALA A 134 -9.92 -2.65 8.98
CA ALA A 134 -10.35 -1.74 7.91
C ALA A 134 -10.80 -2.50 6.64
N ALA A 135 -10.17 -3.61 6.30
CA ALA A 135 -10.50 -4.37 5.09
C ALA A 135 -11.89 -5.07 5.14
N PRO A 136 -12.35 -5.62 6.29
CA PRO A 136 -13.73 -6.09 6.44
C PRO A 136 -14.76 -4.95 6.55
N LEU A 137 -14.45 -3.88 7.29
CA LEU A 137 -15.37 -2.76 7.51
C LEU A 137 -15.66 -1.97 6.22
N THR A 138 -14.68 -1.88 5.31
CA THR A 138 -14.85 -1.19 4.03
C THR A 138 -15.49 -2.06 2.95
N ASN A 139 -15.95 -3.27 3.28
CA ASN A 139 -16.45 -4.28 2.33
C ASN A 139 -15.46 -4.65 1.21
N LEU A 140 -14.18 -4.26 1.34
CA LEU A 140 -13.14 -4.50 0.35
C LEU A 140 -12.76 -6.00 0.29
N THR A 141 -12.85 -6.70 1.42
CA THR A 141 -12.50 -8.14 1.55
C THR A 141 -13.47 -8.87 2.49
N THR A 142 -13.47 -10.21 2.44
CA THR A 142 -14.31 -11.08 3.29
C THR A 142 -13.64 -11.30 4.66
N ILE A 143 -14.41 -11.70 5.69
CA ILE A 143 -13.87 -12.08 7.01
C ILE A 143 -12.80 -13.19 6.90
N THR A 144 -12.90 -14.06 5.88
CA THR A 144 -11.88 -15.08 5.57
C THR A 144 -10.51 -14.47 5.25
N PHE A 145 -10.46 -13.33 4.56
CA PHE A 145 -9.21 -12.60 4.29
C PHE A 145 -8.56 -12.05 5.57
N ALA A 146 -9.37 -11.61 6.54
CA ALA A 146 -8.84 -11.16 7.84
C ALA A 146 -8.13 -12.31 8.58
N LEU A 147 -8.66 -13.53 8.49
CA LEU A 147 -8.03 -14.73 9.06
C LEU A 147 -6.80 -15.18 8.28
N ASP A 148 -6.86 -15.22 6.94
CA ASP A 148 -5.75 -15.67 6.09
C ASP A 148 -4.56 -14.69 6.11
N SER A 149 -4.82 -13.39 6.20
CA SER A 149 -3.78 -12.35 6.24
C SER A 149 -3.16 -12.19 7.63
N LEU A 150 -3.83 -12.65 8.69
CA LEU A 150 -3.37 -12.56 10.08
C LEU A 150 -1.99 -13.20 10.32
N PRO A 151 -1.71 -14.47 9.92
CA PRO A 151 -0.39 -15.07 10.11
C PRO A 151 0.71 -14.33 9.34
N VAL A 152 0.41 -13.88 8.12
CA VAL A 152 1.35 -13.15 7.25
C VAL A 152 1.73 -11.80 7.87
N ASN A 153 0.73 -11.09 8.42
CA ASN A 153 0.89 -9.83 9.15
C ASN A 153 1.60 -10.00 10.50
N ALA A 154 1.22 -11.03 11.26
CA ALA A 154 1.82 -11.33 12.56
C ALA A 154 3.31 -11.64 12.43
N TYR A 155 3.70 -12.38 11.39
CA TYR A 155 5.11 -12.65 11.11
C TYR A 155 5.87 -11.38 10.70
N LEU A 156 5.28 -10.46 9.91
CA LEU A 156 5.88 -9.14 9.63
C LEU A 156 6.11 -8.36 10.92
N CYS A 157 5.11 -8.31 11.81
CA CYS A 157 5.21 -7.68 13.12
C CYS A 157 6.31 -8.30 13.99
N TRP A 158 6.43 -9.63 13.97
CA TRP A 158 7.48 -10.33 14.70
C TRP A 158 8.88 -9.97 14.17
N LEU A 159 9.07 -9.88 12.85
CA LEU A 159 10.34 -9.43 12.25
C LEU A 159 10.64 -7.97 12.59
N ALA A 160 9.62 -7.10 12.55
CA ALA A 160 9.77 -5.70 12.92
C ALA A 160 10.13 -5.54 14.40
N TYR A 161 9.53 -6.35 15.28
CA TYR A 161 9.87 -6.42 16.70
C TYR A 161 11.31 -6.90 16.92
N LYS A 162 11.72 -7.94 16.21
CA LYS A 162 13.10 -8.44 16.26
C LYS A 162 14.10 -7.38 15.81
N PHE A 163 13.80 -6.65 14.73
CA PHE A 163 14.62 -5.54 14.25
C PHE A 163 14.70 -4.38 15.25
N TYR A 164 13.60 -4.07 15.95
CA TYR A 164 13.60 -3.04 16.98
C TYR A 164 14.49 -3.40 18.19
N LYS A 165 14.39 -4.65 18.65
CA LYS A 165 15.15 -5.15 19.81
C LYS A 165 16.63 -5.37 19.49
N ALA A 166 16.93 -5.92 18.31
CA ALA A 166 18.28 -6.23 17.85
C ALA A 166 18.48 -5.71 16.41
N PRO A 167 18.93 -4.46 16.25
CA PRO A 167 19.04 -3.81 14.95
C PRO A 167 20.32 -4.20 14.19
N ASP A 168 20.41 -5.49 13.87
CA ASP A 168 21.52 -6.09 13.11
C ASP A 168 21.25 -6.06 11.60
N ALA A 169 22.33 -6.05 10.80
CA ALA A 169 22.26 -6.15 9.34
C ALA A 169 21.51 -7.41 8.86
N GLN A 170 21.61 -8.51 9.61
CA GLN A 170 20.88 -9.73 9.28
C GLN A 170 19.37 -9.58 9.51
N ASN A 171 18.95 -8.96 10.62
CA ASN A 171 17.54 -8.78 10.96
C ASN A 171 16.87 -7.75 10.02
N SER A 172 17.56 -6.65 9.69
CA SER A 172 17.07 -5.66 8.73
C SER A 172 16.89 -6.25 7.33
N ARG A 173 17.84 -7.08 6.88
CA ARG A 173 17.79 -7.75 5.56
C ARG A 173 16.66 -8.78 5.50
N ARG A 174 16.43 -9.53 6.59
CA ARG A 174 15.27 -10.44 6.71
C ARG A 174 13.95 -9.67 6.64
N LEU A 175 13.83 -8.55 7.36
CA LEU A 175 12.63 -7.70 7.31
C LEU A 175 12.38 -7.16 5.90
N PHE A 176 13.42 -6.68 5.23
CA PHE A 176 13.35 -6.20 3.85
C PHE A 176 12.88 -7.28 2.88
N PHE A 177 13.55 -8.46 2.85
CA PHE A 177 13.14 -9.52 1.93
C PHE A 177 11.75 -10.05 2.24
N TYR A 178 11.40 -10.24 3.51
CA TYR A 178 10.07 -10.68 3.86
C TYR A 178 9.00 -9.65 3.45
N SER A 179 9.25 -8.35 3.63
CA SER A 179 8.33 -7.31 3.15
C SER A 179 8.14 -7.35 1.63
N LEU A 180 9.17 -7.73 0.86
CA LEU A 180 9.09 -7.90 -0.59
C LEU A 180 8.18 -9.08 -0.98
N PHE A 181 8.24 -10.20 -0.24
CA PHE A 181 7.34 -11.34 -0.42
C PHE A 181 5.93 -11.08 0.13
N TYR A 182 5.82 -10.28 1.19
CA TYR A 182 4.55 -9.95 1.84
C TYR A 182 3.58 -9.26 0.88
N LEU A 183 4.06 -8.30 0.07
CA LEU A 183 3.20 -7.54 -0.85
C LEU A 183 2.48 -8.43 -1.89
N PRO A 184 3.15 -9.26 -2.69
CA PRO A 184 2.48 -10.14 -3.66
C PRO A 184 1.56 -11.17 -2.98
N VAL A 185 1.93 -11.67 -1.79
CA VAL A 185 1.08 -12.59 -1.02
C VAL A 185 -0.23 -11.91 -0.60
N ILE A 186 -0.17 -10.73 -0.01
CA ILE A 186 -1.36 -9.97 0.38
C ILE A 186 -2.21 -9.58 -0.83
N MET A 187 -1.58 -9.15 -1.93
CA MET A 187 -2.31 -8.82 -3.16
C MET A 187 -3.03 -10.04 -3.73
N THR A 188 -2.38 -11.21 -3.75
CA THR A 188 -2.99 -12.46 -4.21
C THR A 188 -4.16 -12.87 -3.31
N LEU A 189 -3.99 -12.79 -1.99
CA LEU A 189 -5.05 -13.07 -1.02
C LEU A 189 -6.25 -12.12 -1.20
N MET A 190 -6.02 -10.83 -1.47
CA MET A 190 -7.11 -9.88 -1.75
C MET A 190 -7.88 -10.26 -3.01
N VAL A 191 -7.18 -10.66 -4.07
CA VAL A 191 -7.79 -11.10 -5.33
C VAL A 191 -8.62 -12.37 -5.11
N VAL A 192 -8.06 -13.38 -4.45
CA VAL A 192 -8.77 -14.64 -4.14
C VAL A 192 -10.00 -14.40 -3.27
N SER A 193 -9.89 -13.55 -2.23
CA SER A 193 -11.04 -13.21 -1.38
C SER A 193 -12.14 -12.49 -2.16
N LYS A 194 -11.79 -11.64 -3.13
CA LYS A 194 -12.78 -10.93 -3.97
C LYS A 194 -13.51 -11.90 -4.90
N PHE A 195 -12.80 -12.84 -5.52
CA PHE A 195 -13.42 -13.90 -6.32
C PHE A 195 -14.37 -14.77 -5.49
N GLY A 196 -13.95 -15.20 -4.29
CA GLY A 196 -14.80 -15.99 -3.40
C GLY A 196 -16.11 -15.28 -3.00
N ARG A 197 -16.08 -13.95 -2.82
CA ARG A 197 -17.29 -13.14 -2.55
C ARG A 197 -18.18 -13.02 -3.77
N SER A 198 -17.61 -12.85 -4.96
CA SER A 198 -18.37 -12.75 -6.22
C SER A 198 -19.12 -14.04 -6.53
N ASP A 199 -18.48 -15.21 -6.33
CA ASP A 199 -19.11 -16.52 -6.51
C ASP A 199 -20.21 -16.80 -5.46
N ALA A 200 -19.97 -16.40 -4.20
CA ALA A 200 -20.97 -16.53 -3.14
C ALA A 200 -22.21 -15.67 -3.40
N GLN A 201 -22.03 -14.42 -3.83
CA GLN A 201 -23.13 -13.52 -4.17
C GLN A 201 -23.92 -14.01 -5.39
N LYS A 202 -23.23 -14.54 -6.40
CA LYS A 202 -23.85 -15.12 -7.60
C LYS A 202 -24.68 -16.38 -7.27
N LYS A 203 -24.19 -17.23 -6.35
CA LYS A 203 -24.94 -18.38 -5.84
C LYS A 203 -26.19 -17.99 -5.04
N SER A 204 -26.10 -16.97 -4.19
CA SER A 204 -27.26 -16.50 -3.41
C SER A 204 -28.35 -15.88 -4.31
N ALA A 205 -27.96 -15.06 -5.29
CA ALA A 205 -28.91 -14.48 -6.25
C ALA A 205 -29.59 -15.56 -7.10
N CYS A 206 -28.86 -16.59 -7.52
CA CYS A 206 -29.44 -17.73 -8.25
C CYS A 206 -30.42 -18.53 -7.38
N LYS A 207 -30.14 -18.67 -6.08
CA LYS A 207 -31.01 -19.36 -5.12
C LYS A 207 -32.30 -18.59 -4.80
N GLU A 208 -32.27 -17.26 -4.81
CA GLU A 208 -33.48 -16.41 -4.68
C GLU A 208 -34.37 -16.41 -5.94
N LEU A 209 -33.78 -16.61 -7.12
CA LEU A 209 -34.52 -16.69 -8.39
C LEU A 209 -35.24 -18.04 -8.59
N GLN A 210 -34.75 -19.13 -7.97
CA GLN A 210 -35.40 -20.45 -8.04
C GLN A 210 -36.84 -20.48 -7.49
N PRO A 211 -37.15 -19.99 -6.26
CA PRO A 211 -38.50 -20.04 -5.71
C PRO A 211 -39.53 -19.19 -6.48
N VAL A 212 -39.08 -18.13 -7.16
CA VAL A 212 -39.98 -17.30 -8.00
C VAL A 212 -40.34 -18.01 -9.32
N SER A 213 -39.41 -18.80 -9.88
CA SER A 213 -39.65 -19.58 -11.09
C SER A 213 -40.57 -20.78 -10.89
N ASP A 214 -40.60 -21.34 -9.68
CA ASP A 214 -41.49 -22.44 -9.33
C ASP A 214 -42.94 -21.96 -9.08
N LEU A 215 -43.14 -20.71 -8.65
CA LEU A 215 -44.46 -20.10 -8.47
C LEU A 215 -45.13 -19.64 -9.78
N THR A 216 -44.37 -19.47 -10.87
CA THR A 216 -44.91 -19.07 -12.19
C THR A 216 -45.22 -20.26 -13.10
N LYS A 217 -44.94 -21.49 -12.67
CA LYS A 217 -45.21 -22.74 -13.40
C LYS A 217 -46.39 -23.55 -12.85
N SER A 218 -47.10 -23.04 -11.85
CA SER A 218 -48.39 -23.58 -11.37
C SER A 218 -49.56 -22.77 -11.89
#